data_AF-A0A923EW92-F1
#
_entry.id   AF-A0A923EW92-F1
#
_cell.length_a   1.000
_cell.length_b   1.000
_cell.length_c   1.000
_cell.angle_alpha   90.00
_cell.angle_beta   90.00
_cell.angle_gamma   90.00
#
_symmetry.space_group_name_H-M   'P 1'
#
loop_
_entity.id
_entity.type
_entity.pdbx_description
1 polymer ?
#
loop_
_entity_poly.entity_id
_entity_poly.type
_entity_poly.pdbx_seq_one_letter_code
_entity_poly.pdbx_strand_id
1 'polypeptide(L)'
;MAPSAHGQITVPVVGAERLCRVLVAVSVVGGPLGYLAGSALHPPVQEIGAGQLTISANAGADPVVNNAHLVAYVVACFLLPIGAAGLGHLAFRRSPWLATVGGILGVVGWLPFAALTALDDLARTMALLPDDGRYADLYSRFETGPVMTLFLLVYVIGHLVAYVLLGVALDRARAVPRWSAWCLVVSSPVTMAGFVLPGRPVSTVGIAGLALLFVGSLPAARAILRRP
;
A
#
# COMPACT_ATOMS: atom_id res chain seq x y z
N MET A 1 -22.62 40.39 41.79
CA MET A 1 -22.34 39.02 41.32
C MET A 1 -21.93 39.12 39.86
N ALA A 2 -20.63 39.12 39.57
CA ALA A 2 -20.12 39.28 38.21
C ALA A 2 -19.89 37.89 37.58
N PRO A 3 -20.32 37.63 36.32
CA PRO A 3 -20.08 36.36 35.67
C PRO A 3 -18.62 36.25 35.21
N SER A 4 -17.98 35.17 35.62
CA SER A 4 -16.62 34.77 35.29
C SER A 4 -16.46 34.48 33.80
N ALA A 5 -15.54 35.19 33.14
CA ALA A 5 -15.11 34.92 31.79
C ALA A 5 -14.31 33.60 31.73
N HIS A 6 -14.93 32.53 31.21
CA HIS A 6 -14.21 31.34 30.79
C HIS A 6 -13.54 31.62 29.44
N GLY A 7 -12.23 31.86 29.48
CA GLY A 7 -11.40 31.94 28.28
C GLY A 7 -11.39 30.60 27.56
N GLN A 8 -12.07 30.54 26.42
CA GLN A 8 -11.95 29.43 25.49
C GLN A 8 -10.53 29.45 24.89
N ILE A 9 -9.74 28.43 25.16
CA ILE A 9 -8.50 28.16 24.46
C ILE A 9 -8.87 27.74 23.03
N THR A 10 -8.88 28.70 22.11
CA THR A 10 -9.01 28.42 20.68
C THR A 10 -7.67 27.89 20.19
N VAL A 11 -7.54 26.56 20.11
CA VAL A 11 -6.45 25.95 19.33
C VAL A 11 -6.60 26.48 17.90
N PRO A 12 -5.55 27.05 17.28
CA PRO A 12 -5.66 27.62 15.94
C PRO A 12 -5.97 26.51 14.93
N VAL A 13 -7.25 26.40 14.57
CA VAL A 13 -7.84 25.39 13.67
C VAL A 13 -7.06 25.29 12.34
N VAL A 14 -6.52 26.42 11.88
CA VAL A 14 -5.70 26.54 10.66
C VAL A 14 -4.44 25.66 10.69
N GLY A 15 -3.83 25.47 11.88
CA GLY A 15 -2.62 24.66 12.04
C GLY A 15 -2.89 23.16 11.89
N ALA A 16 -3.97 22.67 12.51
CA ALA A 16 -4.35 21.26 12.46
C ALA A 16 -4.78 20.83 11.06
N GLU A 17 -5.57 21.64 10.35
CA GLU A 17 -5.99 21.36 8.98
C GLU A 17 -4.82 21.33 7.99
N ARG A 18 -3.85 22.22 8.17
CA ARG A 18 -2.62 22.21 7.37
C ARG A 18 -1.80 20.95 7.63
N LEU A 19 -1.65 20.55 8.90
CA LEU A 19 -0.95 19.32 9.26
C LEU A 19 -1.62 18.09 8.65
N CYS A 20 -2.95 17.95 8.78
CA CYS A 20 -3.70 16.85 8.17
C CYS A 20 -3.51 16.79 6.65
N ARG A 21 -3.56 17.93 5.95
CA ARG A 21 -3.29 17.98 4.50
C ARG A 21 -1.89 17.50 4.15
N VAL A 22 -0.88 17.89 4.93
CA VAL A 22 0.51 17.45 4.72
C VAL A 22 0.62 15.94 4.95
N LEU A 23 0.06 15.42 6.05
CA LEU A 23 0.10 13.99 6.36
C LEU A 23 -0.59 13.15 5.29
N VAL A 24 -1.75 13.59 4.79
CA VAL A 24 -2.46 12.92 3.70
C VAL A 24 -1.64 12.98 2.39
N ALA A 25 -1.07 14.14 2.04
CA ALA A 25 -0.24 14.26 0.84
C ALA A 25 1.02 13.38 0.91
N VAL A 26 1.67 13.33 2.08
CA VAL A 26 2.78 12.40 2.36
C VAL A 26 2.32 10.97 2.21
N SER A 27 1.13 10.61 2.72
CA SER A 27 0.60 9.25 2.63
C SER A 27 0.31 8.81 1.20
N VAL A 28 -0.23 9.71 0.38
CA VAL A 28 -0.54 9.47 -1.04
C VAL A 28 0.71 9.10 -1.86
N VAL A 29 1.88 9.63 -1.51
CA VAL A 29 3.15 9.37 -2.24
C VAL A 29 4.03 8.37 -1.50
N GLY A 30 4.18 8.53 -0.20
CA GLY A 30 5.03 7.72 0.66
C GLY A 30 4.54 6.29 0.80
N GLY A 31 3.22 6.04 0.77
CA GLY A 31 2.67 4.68 0.75
C GLY A 31 3.13 3.90 -0.49
N PRO A 32 2.80 4.38 -1.71
CA PRO A 32 3.28 3.74 -2.94
C PRO A 32 4.80 3.65 -3.05
N LEU A 33 5.53 4.67 -2.58
CA LEU A 33 6.99 4.65 -2.59
C LEU A 33 7.55 3.57 -1.65
N GLY A 34 7.04 3.47 -0.42
CA GLY A 34 7.43 2.44 0.53
C GLY A 34 7.14 1.04 -0.01
N TYR A 35 5.99 0.86 -0.65
CA TYR A 35 5.65 -0.43 -1.26
C TYR A 35 6.55 -0.75 -2.46
N LEU A 36 6.78 0.21 -3.36
CA LEU A 36 7.70 0.06 -4.48
C LEU A 36 9.13 -0.26 -4.03
N ALA A 37 9.64 0.46 -3.03
CA ALA A 37 10.98 0.24 -2.48
C ALA A 37 11.09 -1.13 -1.80
N GLY A 38 10.11 -1.50 -0.98
CA GLY A 38 10.08 -2.83 -0.36
C GLY A 38 10.04 -3.96 -1.39
N SER A 39 9.21 -3.83 -2.44
CA SER A 39 9.12 -4.85 -3.48
C SER A 39 10.37 -4.93 -4.35
N ALA A 40 11.11 -3.83 -4.53
CA ALA A 40 12.38 -3.84 -5.25
C ALA A 40 13.54 -4.46 -4.44
N LEU A 41 13.45 -4.44 -3.11
CA LEU A 41 14.48 -4.93 -2.19
C LEU A 41 14.17 -6.33 -1.61
N HIS A 42 12.93 -6.80 -1.75
CA HIS A 42 12.46 -8.09 -1.25
C HIS A 42 13.20 -9.27 -1.92
N PRO A 43 13.62 -10.31 -1.15
CA PRO A 43 14.24 -11.51 -1.71
C PRO A 43 13.40 -12.15 -2.82
N PRO A 44 14.03 -12.65 -3.91
CA PRO A 44 13.29 -13.14 -5.07
C PRO A 44 12.70 -14.55 -4.83
N VAL A 45 11.54 -14.63 -4.18
CA VAL A 45 10.71 -15.84 -4.13
C VAL A 45 9.26 -15.48 -4.40
N GLN A 46 8.65 -16.20 -5.33
CA GLN A 46 7.32 -15.86 -5.87
C GLN A 46 6.41 -17.08 -5.98
N GLU A 47 6.67 -18.09 -5.15
CA GLU A 47 5.91 -19.34 -5.16
C GLU A 47 5.20 -19.53 -3.82
N ILE A 48 3.87 -19.40 -3.88
CA ILE A 48 2.98 -19.59 -2.73
C ILE A 48 3.09 -21.04 -2.26
N GLY A 49 3.27 -21.25 -0.96
CA GLY A 49 3.41 -22.57 -0.36
C GLY A 49 4.80 -23.16 -0.48
N ALA A 50 5.80 -22.39 -0.94
CA ALA A 50 7.18 -22.83 -1.08
C ALA A 50 8.06 -22.37 0.10
N GLY A 51 7.67 -22.70 1.34
CA GLY A 51 8.33 -22.23 2.56
C GLY A 51 9.85 -22.47 2.59
N GLN A 52 10.34 -23.61 2.10
CA GLN A 52 11.79 -23.86 2.03
C GLN A 52 12.50 -22.86 1.08
N LEU A 53 11.91 -22.56 -0.07
CA LEU A 53 12.47 -21.59 -1.01
C LEU A 53 12.46 -20.19 -0.39
N THR A 54 11.34 -19.80 0.25
CA THR A 54 11.22 -18.49 0.90
C THR A 54 12.23 -18.30 2.04
N ILE A 55 12.39 -19.30 2.90
CA ILE A 55 13.36 -19.26 4.01
C ILE A 55 14.79 -19.25 3.48
N SER A 56 15.13 -20.11 2.52
CA SER A 56 16.49 -20.17 1.95
C SER A 56 16.87 -18.89 1.20
N ALA A 57 15.94 -18.25 0.50
CA ALA A 57 16.19 -16.95 -0.12
C ALA A 57 16.43 -15.84 0.90
N ASN A 58 15.72 -15.87 2.03
CA ASN A 58 15.99 -14.95 3.14
C ASN A 58 17.35 -15.22 3.80
N ALA A 59 17.75 -16.48 3.92
CA ALA A 59 19.07 -16.86 4.47
C ALA A 59 20.22 -16.41 3.56
N GLY A 60 20.01 -16.40 2.24
CA GLY A 60 20.99 -15.96 1.24
C GLY A 60 20.95 -14.45 0.94
N ALA A 61 19.98 -13.70 1.48
CA ALA A 61 19.85 -12.27 1.21
C ALA A 61 20.83 -11.44 2.04
N ASP A 62 21.24 -10.28 1.50
CA ASP A 62 22.01 -9.30 2.28
C ASP A 62 21.15 -8.81 3.48
N PRO A 63 21.63 -8.91 4.73
CA PRO A 63 20.82 -8.59 5.91
C PRO A 63 20.35 -7.13 5.96
N VAL A 64 21.14 -6.19 5.42
CA VAL A 64 20.80 -4.75 5.44
C VAL A 64 19.70 -4.48 4.42
N VAL A 65 19.82 -5.01 3.21
CA VAL A 65 18.78 -4.94 2.17
C VAL A 65 17.50 -5.62 2.64
N ASN A 66 17.64 -6.79 3.28
CA ASN A 66 16.50 -7.55 3.79
C ASN A 66 15.76 -6.79 4.91
N ASN A 67 16.48 -6.11 5.80
CA ASN A 67 15.82 -5.24 6.79
C ASN A 67 15.20 -3.98 6.17
N ALA A 68 15.87 -3.39 5.16
CA ALA A 68 15.37 -2.19 4.49
C ALA A 68 14.04 -2.43 3.78
N HIS A 69 13.85 -3.61 3.16
CA HIS A 69 12.59 -3.94 2.51
C HIS A 69 11.44 -4.03 3.52
N LEU A 70 11.66 -4.67 4.68
CA LEU A 70 10.67 -4.76 5.75
C LEU A 70 10.29 -3.40 6.32
N VAL A 71 11.29 -2.53 6.57
CA VAL A 71 11.03 -1.16 7.04
C VAL A 71 10.18 -0.39 6.02
N ALA A 72 10.48 -0.54 4.72
CA ALA A 72 9.71 0.10 3.66
C ALA A 72 8.25 -0.40 3.60
N TYR A 73 8.04 -1.71 3.76
CA TYR A 73 6.70 -2.30 3.85
C TYR A 73 5.94 -1.84 5.11
N VAL A 74 6.58 -1.83 6.28
CA VAL A 74 5.96 -1.32 7.52
C VAL A 74 5.51 0.13 7.35
N VAL A 75 6.35 0.99 6.77
CA VAL A 75 5.95 2.38 6.45
C VAL A 75 4.74 2.40 5.51
N ALA A 76 4.75 1.56 4.48
CA ALA A 76 3.65 1.46 3.53
C ALA A 76 2.33 0.99 4.18
N CYS A 77 2.37 0.06 5.15
CA CYS A 77 1.18 -0.42 5.87
C CYS A 77 0.37 0.73 6.51
N PHE A 78 1.04 1.76 7.03
CA PHE A 78 0.37 2.91 7.64
C PHE A 78 -0.05 3.96 6.62
N LEU A 79 0.76 4.20 5.60
CA LEU A 79 0.54 5.28 4.65
C LEU A 79 -0.48 4.93 3.56
N LEU A 80 -0.53 3.69 3.10
CA LEU A 80 -1.39 3.29 1.98
C LEU A 80 -2.89 3.44 2.25
N PRO A 81 -3.44 3.01 3.41
CA PRO A 81 -4.85 3.23 3.74
C PRO A 81 -5.19 4.73 3.80
N ILE A 82 -4.33 5.54 4.43
CA ILE A 82 -4.53 7.00 4.54
C ILE A 82 -4.47 7.65 3.15
N GLY A 83 -3.53 7.22 2.31
CA GLY A 83 -3.40 7.67 0.93
C GLY A 83 -4.66 7.39 0.11
N ALA A 84 -5.20 6.16 0.20
CA ALA A 84 -6.44 5.79 -0.49
C ALA A 84 -7.64 6.65 -0.05
N ALA A 85 -7.80 6.86 1.26
CA ALA A 85 -8.83 7.75 1.80
C ALA A 85 -8.64 9.20 1.31
N GLY A 86 -7.39 9.68 1.26
CA GLY A 86 -7.04 10.99 0.73
C GLY A 86 -7.41 11.18 -0.75
N LEU A 87 -7.13 10.19 -1.59
CA LEU A 87 -7.53 10.19 -3.00
C LEU A 87 -9.05 10.19 -3.17
N GLY A 88 -9.76 9.37 -2.38
CA GLY A 88 -11.22 9.37 -2.34
C GLY A 88 -11.76 10.76 -1.98
N HIS A 89 -11.29 11.35 -0.88
CA HIS A 89 -11.66 12.69 -0.46
C HIS A 89 -11.35 13.76 -1.52
N LEU A 90 -10.24 13.61 -2.25
CA LEU A 90 -9.87 14.48 -3.35
C LEU A 90 -10.92 14.43 -4.49
N ALA A 91 -11.43 13.25 -4.86
CA ALA A 91 -12.42 13.12 -5.93
C ALA A 91 -13.88 13.36 -5.48
N PHE A 92 -14.17 13.27 -4.18
CA PHE A 92 -15.53 13.14 -3.63
C PHE A 92 -16.53 14.19 -4.12
N ARG A 93 -16.15 15.48 -4.15
CA ARG A 93 -17.07 16.57 -4.51
C ARG A 93 -17.67 16.46 -5.92
N ARG A 94 -16.99 15.80 -6.85
CA ARG A 94 -17.42 15.70 -8.26
C ARG A 94 -17.68 14.26 -8.71
N SER A 95 -17.22 13.27 -7.96
CA SER A 95 -17.46 11.85 -8.26
C SER A 95 -17.71 11.06 -6.98
N PRO A 96 -18.79 11.36 -6.23
CA PRO A 96 -18.97 10.87 -4.86
C PRO A 96 -19.04 9.33 -4.78
N TRP A 97 -19.72 8.68 -5.72
CA TRP A 97 -19.86 7.22 -5.70
C TRP A 97 -18.53 6.50 -5.92
N LEU A 98 -17.79 6.85 -6.97
CA LEU A 98 -16.49 6.24 -7.28
C LEU A 98 -15.46 6.57 -6.20
N ALA A 99 -15.46 7.80 -5.71
CA ALA A 99 -14.59 8.23 -4.61
C ALA A 99 -14.85 7.43 -3.32
N THR A 100 -16.12 7.19 -2.99
CA THR A 100 -16.50 6.48 -1.76
C THR A 100 -16.17 5.00 -1.88
N VAL A 101 -16.64 4.33 -2.94
CA VAL A 101 -16.39 2.90 -3.13
C VAL A 101 -14.90 2.64 -3.30
N GLY A 102 -14.21 3.42 -4.15
CA GLY A 102 -12.76 3.30 -4.35
C GLY A 102 -11.97 3.62 -3.07
N GLY A 103 -12.38 4.63 -2.31
CA GLY A 103 -11.75 4.98 -1.04
C GLY A 103 -11.90 3.88 0.01
N ILE A 104 -13.12 3.37 0.22
CA ILE A 104 -13.40 2.28 1.18
C ILE A 104 -12.65 1.01 0.78
N LEU A 105 -12.74 0.60 -0.50
CA LEU A 105 -12.01 -0.57 -0.99
C LEU A 105 -10.50 -0.40 -0.86
N GLY A 106 -9.98 0.81 -1.05
CA GLY A 106 -8.56 1.09 -0.89
C GLY A 106 -8.12 0.98 0.57
N VAL A 107 -8.89 1.55 1.51
CA VAL A 107 -8.61 1.39 2.94
C VAL A 107 -8.65 -0.08 3.33
N VAL A 108 -9.78 -0.75 3.08
CA VAL A 108 -9.99 -2.16 3.48
C VAL A 108 -9.00 -3.09 2.79
N GLY A 109 -8.74 -2.87 1.51
CA GLY A 109 -7.80 -3.66 0.71
C GLY A 109 -6.35 -3.52 1.16
N TRP A 110 -5.95 -2.38 1.75
CA TRP A 110 -4.59 -2.24 2.28
C TRP A 110 -4.42 -2.77 3.70
N LEU A 111 -5.48 -2.94 4.49
CA LEU A 111 -5.37 -3.43 5.88
C LEU A 111 -4.65 -4.79 6.00
N PRO A 112 -4.94 -5.81 5.16
CA PRO A 112 -4.24 -7.09 5.23
C PRO A 112 -2.74 -7.02 4.91
N PHE A 113 -2.26 -5.94 4.30
CA PHE A 113 -0.86 -5.81 3.91
C PHE A 113 0.10 -5.92 5.10
N ALA A 114 -0.33 -5.50 6.30
CA ALA A 114 0.44 -5.69 7.53
C ALA A 114 0.64 -7.17 7.89
N ALA A 115 -0.37 -8.02 7.68
CA ALA A 115 -0.24 -9.46 7.91
C ALA A 115 0.69 -10.11 6.88
N LEU A 116 0.66 -9.65 5.62
CA LEU A 116 1.59 -10.10 4.58
C LEU A 116 3.03 -9.67 4.89
N THR A 117 3.22 -8.43 5.35
CA THR A 117 4.54 -7.93 5.78
C THR A 117 5.07 -8.70 7.00
N ALA A 118 4.20 -9.06 7.95
CA ALA A 118 4.58 -9.90 9.09
C ALA A 118 4.96 -11.32 8.67
N LEU A 119 4.36 -11.84 7.59
CA LEU A 119 4.75 -13.12 7.01
C LEU A 119 6.17 -13.05 6.42
N ASP A 120 6.53 -11.95 5.74
CA ASP A 120 7.90 -11.73 5.24
C ASP A 120 8.93 -11.66 6.39
N ASP A 121 8.61 -10.96 7.48
CA ASP A 121 9.47 -10.91 8.67
C ASP A 121 9.58 -12.27 9.37
N LEU A 122 8.51 -13.07 9.36
CA LEU A 122 8.54 -14.43 9.88
C LEU A 122 9.50 -15.32 9.07
N ALA A 123 9.45 -15.25 7.73
CA ALA A 123 10.40 -15.97 6.87
C ALA A 123 11.85 -15.56 7.15
N ARG A 124 12.11 -14.25 7.27
CA ARG A 124 13.42 -13.72 7.65
C ARG A 124 13.88 -14.25 9.01
N THR A 125 12.99 -14.27 9.99
CA THR A 125 13.31 -14.74 11.34
C THR A 125 13.62 -16.23 11.34
N MET A 126 12.83 -17.04 10.64
CA MET A 126 13.07 -18.49 10.48
C MET A 126 14.41 -18.76 9.79
N ALA A 127 14.82 -17.93 8.83
CA ALA A 127 16.10 -18.06 8.14
C ALA A 127 17.33 -17.86 9.03
N LEU A 128 17.17 -17.28 10.22
CA LEU A 128 18.23 -17.07 11.21
C LEU A 128 18.28 -18.17 12.27
N LEU A 129 17.30 -19.08 12.27
CA LEU A 129 17.21 -20.17 13.25
C LEU A 129 17.84 -21.47 12.68
N PRO A 130 18.28 -22.40 13.54
CA PRO A 130 18.73 -23.71 13.11
C PRO A 130 17.63 -24.43 12.29
N ASP A 131 17.96 -24.86 11.08
CA ASP A 131 17.01 -25.50 10.16
C ASP A 131 16.93 -27.01 10.40
N ASP A 132 15.74 -27.49 10.79
CA ASP A 132 15.39 -28.92 10.84
C ASP A 132 14.23 -29.27 9.87
N GLY A 133 13.90 -28.36 8.94
CA GLY A 133 12.83 -28.49 7.95
C GLY A 133 11.41 -28.22 8.49
N ARG A 134 11.21 -28.11 9.81
CA ARG A 134 9.87 -27.91 10.39
C ARG A 134 9.33 -26.50 10.16
N TYR A 135 10.22 -25.51 10.06
CA TYR A 135 9.84 -24.13 9.77
C TYR A 135 9.27 -23.97 8.36
N ALA A 136 9.83 -24.66 7.37
CA ALA A 136 9.33 -24.63 6.00
C ALA A 136 7.90 -25.18 5.89
N ASP A 137 7.62 -26.33 6.50
CA ASP A 137 6.26 -26.92 6.51
C ASP A 137 5.27 -26.02 7.26
N LEU A 138 5.67 -25.49 8.43
CA LEU A 138 4.84 -24.55 9.19
C LEU A 138 4.52 -23.29 8.37
N TYR A 139 5.54 -22.69 7.76
CA TYR A 139 5.39 -21.49 6.93
C TYR A 139 4.43 -21.75 5.78
N SER A 140 4.64 -22.82 5.00
CA SER A 140 3.78 -23.17 3.87
C SER A 140 2.32 -23.37 4.28
N ARG A 141 2.08 -24.07 5.39
CA ARG A 141 0.71 -24.29 5.90
C ARG A 141 0.06 -23.03 6.43
N PHE A 142 0.84 -22.15 7.05
CA PHE A 142 0.33 -20.87 7.53
C PHE A 142 -0.02 -19.94 6.36
N GLU A 143 0.89 -19.79 5.39
CA GLU A 143 0.71 -18.97 4.18
C GLU A 143 -0.50 -19.41 3.35
N THR A 144 -0.65 -20.73 3.15
CA THR A 144 -1.76 -21.31 2.37
C THR A 144 -3.02 -21.57 3.20
N GLY A 145 -2.99 -21.27 4.50
CA GLY A 145 -4.12 -21.44 5.39
C GLY A 145 -5.32 -20.57 4.98
N PRO A 146 -6.54 -20.93 5.40
CA PRO A 146 -7.76 -20.23 4.98
C PRO A 146 -7.79 -18.76 5.41
N VAL A 147 -7.22 -18.43 6.58
CA VAL A 147 -7.16 -17.05 7.08
C VAL A 147 -6.20 -16.20 6.26
N MET A 148 -4.99 -16.70 5.97
CA MET A 148 -4.02 -16.00 5.13
C MET A 148 -4.50 -15.87 3.69
N THR A 149 -5.16 -16.91 3.16
CA THR A 149 -5.81 -16.86 1.85
C THR A 149 -6.88 -15.77 1.81
N LEU A 150 -7.71 -15.63 2.86
CA LEU A 150 -8.70 -14.56 2.94
C LEU A 150 -8.03 -13.17 2.97
N PHE A 151 -6.98 -13.00 3.77
CA PHE A 151 -6.21 -11.75 3.79
C PHE A 151 -5.64 -11.41 2.42
N LEU A 152 -5.06 -12.39 1.71
CA LEU A 152 -4.54 -12.22 0.36
C LEU A 152 -5.65 -11.84 -0.63
N LEU A 153 -6.82 -12.47 -0.57
CA LEU A 153 -7.94 -12.15 -1.46
C LEU A 153 -8.49 -10.74 -1.22
N VAL A 154 -8.72 -10.37 0.04
CA VAL A 154 -9.15 -9.01 0.41
C VAL A 154 -8.12 -7.98 -0.04
N TYR A 155 -6.84 -8.30 0.15
CA TYR A 155 -5.74 -7.48 -0.32
C TYR A 155 -5.81 -7.26 -1.82
N VAL A 156 -5.66 -8.33 -2.61
CA VAL A 156 -5.58 -8.29 -4.07
C VAL A 156 -6.81 -7.62 -4.67
N ILE A 157 -8.01 -8.06 -4.28
CA ILE A 157 -9.25 -7.53 -4.88
C ILE A 157 -9.47 -6.08 -4.44
N GLY A 158 -9.33 -5.80 -3.14
CA GLY A 158 -9.62 -4.50 -2.57
C GLY A 158 -8.77 -3.40 -3.17
N HIS A 159 -7.44 -3.52 -3.11
CA HIS A 159 -6.58 -2.44 -3.58
C HIS A 159 -6.56 -2.31 -5.12
N LEU A 160 -6.58 -3.43 -5.86
CA LEU A 160 -6.53 -3.35 -7.32
C LEU A 160 -7.79 -2.69 -7.90
N VAL A 161 -8.97 -3.09 -7.41
CA VAL A 161 -10.22 -2.45 -7.81
C VAL A 161 -10.27 -0.99 -7.33
N ALA A 162 -9.79 -0.72 -6.12
CA ALA A 162 -9.76 0.63 -5.57
C ALA A 162 -9.03 1.63 -6.47
N TYR A 163 -7.81 1.33 -6.94
CA TYR A 163 -7.04 2.28 -7.75
C TYR A 163 -7.60 2.48 -9.16
N VAL A 164 -8.28 1.48 -9.73
CA VAL A 164 -9.06 1.67 -10.96
C VAL A 164 -10.20 2.67 -10.72
N LEU A 165 -10.99 2.47 -9.65
CA LEU A 165 -12.11 3.36 -9.34
C LEU A 165 -11.65 4.76 -8.97
N LEU A 166 -10.60 4.88 -8.15
CA LEU A 166 -10.02 6.16 -7.72
C LEU A 166 -9.39 6.91 -8.90
N GLY A 167 -8.65 6.24 -9.77
CA GLY A 167 -8.11 6.85 -10.99
C GLY A 167 -9.21 7.42 -11.88
N VAL A 168 -10.27 6.64 -12.14
CA VAL A 168 -11.44 7.11 -12.90
C VAL A 168 -12.18 8.25 -12.18
N ALA A 169 -12.31 8.19 -10.85
CA ALA A 169 -12.94 9.25 -10.06
C ALA A 169 -12.16 10.57 -10.17
N LEU A 170 -10.83 10.50 -10.11
CA LEU A 170 -9.93 11.65 -10.21
C LEU A 170 -9.93 12.28 -11.61
N ASP A 171 -9.99 11.47 -12.67
CA ASP A 171 -10.16 11.93 -14.05
C ASP A 171 -11.51 12.65 -14.23
N ARG A 172 -12.61 12.02 -13.79
CA ARG A 172 -13.96 12.60 -13.85
C ARG A 172 -14.08 13.89 -13.03
N ALA A 173 -13.45 13.94 -11.87
CA ALA A 173 -13.40 15.12 -11.04
C ALA A 173 -12.50 16.23 -11.62
N ARG A 174 -11.67 15.92 -12.62
CA ARG A 174 -10.59 16.80 -13.12
C ARG A 174 -9.73 17.30 -11.95
N ALA A 175 -9.48 16.43 -10.98
CA ALA A 175 -8.73 16.76 -9.76
C ALA A 175 -7.21 16.71 -10.00
N VAL A 176 -6.79 15.93 -11.01
CA VAL A 176 -5.40 15.73 -11.43
C VAL A 176 -5.33 15.72 -12.97
N PRO A 177 -4.14 15.86 -13.58
CA PRO A 177 -3.96 15.65 -15.01
C PRO A 177 -4.37 14.24 -15.44
N ARG A 178 -4.94 14.11 -16.65
CA ARG A 178 -5.44 12.82 -17.17
C ARG A 178 -4.39 11.71 -17.16
N TRP A 179 -3.14 12.02 -17.50
CA TRP A 179 -2.06 11.03 -17.52
C TRP A 179 -1.85 10.39 -16.15
N SER A 180 -1.95 11.17 -15.06
CA SER A 180 -1.75 10.67 -13.70
C SER A 180 -2.92 9.81 -13.24
N ALA A 181 -4.15 10.20 -13.59
CA ALA A 181 -5.32 9.37 -13.37
C ALA A 181 -5.22 8.02 -14.10
N TRP A 182 -4.77 8.02 -15.36
CA TRP A 182 -4.55 6.78 -16.12
C TRP A 182 -3.39 5.94 -15.60
N CYS A 183 -2.32 6.54 -15.06
CA CYS A 183 -1.28 5.78 -14.35
C CYS A 183 -1.87 4.97 -13.18
N LEU A 184 -2.78 5.56 -12.39
CA LEU A 184 -3.47 4.85 -11.30
C LEU A 184 -4.43 3.75 -11.81
N VAL A 185 -5.09 3.98 -12.94
CA VAL A 185 -5.97 2.96 -13.54
C VAL A 185 -5.15 1.78 -14.07
N VAL A 186 -4.05 2.06 -14.76
CA VAL A 186 -3.21 1.05 -15.43
C VAL A 186 -2.28 0.33 -14.45
N SER A 187 -1.95 0.92 -13.30
CA SER A 187 -1.13 0.25 -12.29
C SER A 187 -1.74 -1.09 -11.87
N SER A 188 -3.05 -1.16 -11.66
CA SER A 188 -3.73 -2.38 -11.21
C SER A 188 -3.63 -3.56 -12.19
N PRO A 189 -4.04 -3.44 -13.47
CA PRO A 189 -3.89 -4.55 -14.42
C PRO A 189 -2.44 -4.91 -14.70
N VAL A 190 -1.50 -3.95 -14.66
CA VAL A 190 -0.07 -4.23 -14.80
C VAL A 190 0.44 -5.03 -13.59
N THR A 191 0.11 -4.62 -12.36
CA THR A 191 0.44 -5.40 -11.16
C THR A 191 -0.16 -6.81 -11.22
N MET A 192 -1.42 -6.94 -11.65
CA MET A 192 -2.07 -8.24 -11.83
C MET A 192 -1.35 -9.13 -12.86
N ALA A 193 -0.92 -8.55 -13.99
CA ALA A 193 -0.18 -9.26 -15.02
C ALA A 193 1.13 -9.87 -14.48
N GLY A 194 1.77 -9.22 -13.49
CA GLY A 194 2.92 -9.78 -12.78
C GLY A 194 2.65 -11.15 -12.15
N PHE A 195 1.43 -11.37 -11.61
CA PHE A 195 1.05 -12.61 -10.95
C PHE A 195 0.54 -13.70 -11.90
N VAL A 196 -0.09 -13.32 -13.02
CA VAL A 196 -0.80 -14.24 -13.91
C VAL A 196 0.09 -14.74 -15.07
N LEU A 197 1.10 -13.97 -15.49
CA LEU A 197 1.90 -14.32 -16.66
C LEU A 197 2.84 -15.52 -16.41
N PRO A 198 3.00 -16.43 -17.39
CA PRO A 198 3.97 -17.51 -17.32
C PRO A 198 5.39 -16.97 -17.09
N GLY A 199 6.17 -17.65 -16.25
CA GLY A 199 7.50 -17.18 -15.85
C GLY A 199 7.50 -16.08 -14.79
N ARG A 200 6.31 -15.70 -14.27
CA ARG A 200 6.11 -14.80 -13.11
C ARG A 200 7.13 -13.65 -13.08
N PRO A 201 7.05 -12.69 -14.00
CA PRO A 201 7.88 -11.50 -13.92
C PRO A 201 7.33 -10.54 -12.84
N VAL A 202 6.91 -11.03 -11.67
CA VAL A 202 6.36 -10.17 -10.59
C VAL A 202 7.39 -9.12 -10.20
N SER A 203 8.68 -9.46 -10.29
CA SER A 203 9.77 -8.51 -10.11
C SER A 203 9.71 -7.39 -11.15
N THR A 204 9.68 -7.67 -12.46
CA THR A 204 9.76 -6.59 -13.46
C THR A 204 8.41 -5.92 -13.74
N VAL A 205 7.37 -6.71 -13.99
CA VAL A 205 6.03 -6.24 -14.35
C VAL A 205 5.29 -5.72 -13.13
N GLY A 206 5.42 -6.39 -11.98
CA GLY A 206 4.87 -5.89 -10.72
C GLY A 206 5.50 -4.55 -10.32
N ILE A 207 6.83 -4.43 -10.35
CA ILE A 207 7.53 -3.15 -10.07
C ILE A 207 7.06 -2.06 -11.04
N ALA A 208 6.85 -2.36 -12.33
CA ALA A 208 6.31 -1.39 -13.27
C ALA A 208 4.90 -0.90 -12.87
N GLY A 209 4.02 -1.81 -12.42
CA GLY A 209 2.70 -1.46 -11.88
C GLY A 209 2.80 -0.57 -10.65
N LEU A 210 3.70 -0.88 -9.72
CA LEU A 210 3.95 -0.07 -8.52
C LEU A 210 4.56 1.30 -8.86
N ALA A 211 5.44 1.36 -9.86
CA ALA A 211 6.01 2.61 -10.34
C ALA A 211 4.93 3.52 -10.96
N LEU A 212 3.98 2.95 -11.72
CA LEU A 212 2.83 3.69 -12.23
C LEU A 212 1.96 4.23 -11.09
N LEU A 213 1.71 3.42 -10.05
CA LEU A 213 0.97 3.87 -8.87
C LEU A 213 1.68 5.06 -8.20
N PHE A 214 2.99 4.96 -7.96
CA PHE A 214 3.79 6.02 -7.37
C PHE A 214 3.79 7.31 -8.21
N VAL A 215 4.08 7.20 -9.51
CA VAL A 215 4.14 8.33 -10.44
C VAL A 215 2.76 8.99 -10.60
N GLY A 216 1.70 8.18 -10.69
CA GLY A 216 0.32 8.64 -10.78
C GLY A 216 -0.14 9.40 -9.53
N SER A 217 0.42 9.10 -8.36
CA SER A 217 0.08 9.75 -7.09
C SER A 217 0.71 11.15 -6.91
N LEU A 218 1.78 11.49 -7.63
CA LEU A 218 2.50 12.76 -7.44
C LEU A 218 1.60 14.00 -7.66
N PRO A 219 0.81 14.10 -8.76
CA PRO A 219 -0.07 15.25 -8.94
C PRO A 219 -1.23 15.29 -7.94
N ALA A 220 -1.69 14.14 -7.45
CA ALA A 220 -2.75 14.08 -6.45
C ALA A 220 -2.30 14.67 -5.11
N ALA A 221 -1.09 14.31 -4.64
CA ALA A 221 -0.52 14.90 -3.44
C ALA A 221 -0.32 16.42 -3.58
N ARG A 222 0.17 16.88 -4.73
CA ARG A 222 0.27 18.31 -5.04
C ARG A 222 -1.09 19.01 -5.02
N ALA A 223 -2.14 18.37 -5.53
CA ALA A 223 -3.50 18.91 -5.51
C ALA A 223 -4.05 19.02 -4.08
N ILE A 224 -3.78 18.04 -3.22
CA ILE A 224 -4.17 18.05 -1.79
C ILE A 224 -3.50 19.22 -1.05
N LEU A 225 -2.21 19.45 -1.28
CA LEU A 225 -1.45 20.55 -0.66
C LEU A 225 -1.91 21.95 -1.10
N ARG A 226 -2.55 22.05 -2.28
CA ARG A 226 -2.99 23.32 -2.89
C ARG A 226 -4.44 23.67 -2.57
N ARG A 227 -5.20 22.78 -1.95
CA ARG A 227 -6.58 23.09 -1.54
C ARG A 227 -6.54 24.14 -0.43
N PRO A 228 -7.35 25.21 -0.51
CA PRO A 228 -7.50 26.18 0.57
C PRO A 228 -8.00 25.52 1.85
#